data_AF-A0A1P8FJA8-F1
#
_entry.id   AF-A0A1P8FJA8-F1
#
_cell.length_a   1.000
_cell.length_b   1.000
_cell.length_c   1.000
_cell.angle_alpha   90.00
_cell.angle_beta   90.00
_cell.angle_gamma   90.00
#
_symmetry.space_group_name_H-M   'P 1'
#
loop_
_entity.id
_entity.type
_entity.pdbx_description
1 polymer ?
#
loop_
_entity_poly.entity_id
_entity_poly.type
_entity_poly.pdbx_seq_one_letter_code
_entity_poly.pdbx_strand_id
1 'polypeptide(L)'
;MQSISELRALLRDPAFPLQWRETTMDDGKPLVMSIIERDGVLFLSLVKTKEGLWAEGASTICVKGTDLEATFAAERMSLGAAAHWAMRYSMANGAEFTLTRVGATRMKIATAGWSAMFSALEPD
;
A
#
# COMPACT_ATOMS: atom_id res chain seq x y z
N MET A 1 11.22 -4.59 -13.87
CA MET A 1 10.66 -3.34 -13.33
C MET A 1 9.19 -3.32 -13.71
N GLN A 2 8.32 -2.89 -12.80
CA GLN A 2 6.87 -2.87 -13.02
C GLN A 2 6.39 -1.41 -12.97
N SER A 3 5.52 -1.04 -13.90
CA SER A 3 4.86 0.27 -14.05
C SER A 3 3.37 0.20 -13.70
N ILE A 4 2.69 1.35 -13.60
CA ILE A 4 1.23 1.43 -13.38
C ILE A 4 0.48 0.80 -14.55
N SER A 5 0.95 1.01 -15.78
CA SER A 5 0.34 0.44 -16.98
C SER A 5 0.39 -1.10 -16.96
N GLU A 6 1.54 -1.66 -16.57
CA GLU A 6 1.69 -3.12 -16.43
C GLU A 6 0.86 -3.67 -15.27
N LEU A 7 0.75 -2.94 -14.16
CA LEU A 7 -0.13 -3.31 -13.06
C LEU A 7 -1.59 -3.37 -13.52
N ARG A 8 -2.10 -2.31 -14.17
CA ARG A 8 -3.48 -2.28 -14.68
C ARG A 8 -3.76 -3.38 -15.70
N ALA A 9 -2.78 -3.68 -16.57
CA ALA A 9 -2.87 -4.78 -17.52
C ALA A 9 -2.89 -6.15 -16.81
N LEU A 10 -2.04 -6.35 -15.80
CA LEU A 10 -2.00 -7.56 -14.97
C LEU A 10 -3.34 -7.80 -14.27
N LEU A 11 -3.97 -6.74 -13.77
CA LEU A 11 -5.27 -6.76 -13.10
C LEU A 11 -6.46 -6.85 -14.05
N ARG A 12 -6.25 -6.65 -15.36
CA ARG A 12 -7.31 -6.43 -16.36
C ARG A 12 -8.30 -5.34 -15.93
N ASP A 13 -7.79 -4.31 -15.27
CA ASP A 13 -8.58 -3.23 -14.69
C ASP A 13 -7.92 -1.89 -15.05
N PRO A 14 -8.32 -1.27 -16.18
CA PRO A 14 -7.74 0.00 -16.63
C PRO A 14 -8.07 1.16 -15.69
N ALA A 15 -9.11 1.01 -14.86
CA ALA A 15 -9.55 1.99 -13.88
C ALA A 15 -9.10 1.65 -12.45
N PHE A 16 -8.12 0.75 -12.29
CA PHE A 16 -7.65 0.35 -10.97
C PHE A 16 -7.24 1.59 -10.14
N PRO A 17 -7.86 1.79 -8.96
CA PRO A 17 -7.55 2.94 -8.10
C PRO A 17 -6.11 2.88 -7.61
N LEU A 18 -5.42 4.00 -7.71
CA LEU A 18 -4.03 4.13 -7.25
C LEU A 18 -3.94 4.67 -5.83
N GLN A 19 -5.06 5.17 -5.29
CA GLN A 19 -5.13 5.71 -3.94
C GLN A 19 -6.26 5.04 -3.15
N TRP A 20 -5.96 4.73 -1.90
CA TRP A 20 -6.84 3.99 -1.01
C TRP A 20 -6.76 4.62 0.38
N ARG A 21 -7.91 4.98 0.96
CA ARG A 21 -8.00 5.60 2.27
C ARG A 21 -8.54 4.62 3.30
N GLU A 22 -7.87 4.54 4.45
CA GLU A 22 -8.27 3.72 5.57
C GLU A 22 -9.64 4.16 6.11
N THR A 23 -10.46 3.18 6.46
CA THR A 23 -11.84 3.34 6.94
C THR A 23 -12.07 2.79 8.34
N THR A 24 -11.11 2.05 8.89
CA THR A 24 -11.16 1.44 10.23
C THR A 24 -10.62 2.34 11.34
N MET A 25 -10.12 3.53 10.99
CA MET A 25 -9.42 4.39 11.94
C MET A 25 -10.35 5.48 12.49
N ASP A 26 -10.51 5.49 13.82
CA ASP A 26 -11.43 6.40 14.52
C ASP A 26 -10.75 7.67 15.08
N ASP A 27 -9.41 7.78 14.97
CA ASP A 27 -8.63 8.92 15.49
C ASP A 27 -8.68 10.17 14.59
N GLY A 28 -9.43 10.11 13.48
CA GLY A 28 -9.57 11.18 12.50
C GLY A 28 -8.33 11.43 11.63
N LYS A 29 -7.37 10.49 11.63
CA LYS A 29 -6.08 10.58 10.92
C LYS A 29 -5.81 9.33 10.07
N PRO A 30 -6.71 8.94 9.17
CA PRO A 30 -6.61 7.67 8.43
C PRO A 30 -5.31 7.58 7.62
N LEU A 31 -4.81 6.36 7.44
CA LEU A 31 -3.76 6.10 6.46
C LEU A 31 -4.29 6.25 5.04
N VAL A 32 -3.49 6.85 4.17
CA VAL A 32 -3.69 6.86 2.73
C VAL A 32 -2.57 6.05 2.10
N MET A 33 -2.93 4.95 1.45
CA MET A 33 -2.03 4.15 0.63
C MET A 33 -2.10 4.66 -0.81
N SER A 34 -0.95 4.95 -1.40
CA SER A 34 -0.79 5.36 -2.79
C SER A 34 0.16 4.41 -3.52
N ILE A 35 -0.20 4.04 -4.74
CA ILE A 35 0.68 3.37 -5.71
C ILE A 35 1.18 4.45 -6.66
N ILE A 36 2.49 4.70 -6.63
CA ILE A 36 3.14 5.77 -7.39
C ILE A 36 4.18 5.14 -8.31
N GLU A 37 4.38 5.69 -9.50
CA GLU A 37 5.46 5.30 -10.39
C GLU A 37 6.57 6.36 -10.38
N ARG A 38 7.81 5.94 -10.16
CA ARG A 38 9.02 6.78 -10.31
C ARG A 38 10.02 6.05 -11.19
N ASP A 39 10.39 6.63 -12.31
CA ASP A 39 11.35 6.06 -13.28
C ASP A 39 11.06 4.61 -13.69
N GLY A 40 9.78 4.26 -13.89
CA GLY A 40 9.35 2.91 -14.28
C GLY A 40 9.36 1.89 -13.13
N VAL A 41 9.46 2.33 -11.88
CA VAL A 41 9.37 1.51 -10.68
C VAL A 41 8.12 1.89 -9.89
N LEU A 42 7.31 0.90 -9.51
CA LEU A 42 6.23 1.09 -8.57
C LEU A 42 6.75 1.29 -7.14
N PHE A 43 6.20 2.29 -6.48
CA PHE A 43 6.34 2.57 -5.06
C PHE A 43 4.98 2.47 -4.40
N LEU A 44 4.95 1.83 -3.24
CA LEU A 44 3.83 1.94 -2.31
C LEU A 44 4.19 2.94 -1.23
N SER A 45 3.32 3.92 -1.04
CA SER A 45 3.47 5.00 -0.06
C SER A 45 2.26 5.04 0.85
N LEU A 46 2.48 4.85 2.15
CA LEU A 46 1.49 4.94 3.21
C LEU A 46 1.78 6.20 4.02
N VAL A 47 0.83 7.14 4.00
CA VAL A 47 0.91 8.41 4.73
C VAL A 47 -0.24 8.49 5.71
N LYS A 48 0.07 8.74 6.97
CA LYS A 48 -0.96 8.97 7.99
C LYS A 48 -1.39 10.43 7.91
N THR A 49 -2.68 10.66 7.68
CA THR A 49 -3.20 12.03 7.47
C THR A 49 -2.85 12.91 8.68
N LYS A 50 -2.28 14.10 8.45
CA LYS A 50 -1.79 15.05 9.48
C LYS A 50 -0.56 14.61 10.30
N GLU A 51 -0.09 13.38 10.17
CA GLU A 51 1.09 12.87 10.91
C GLU A 51 2.29 12.55 10.01
N GLY A 52 2.07 12.47 8.69
CA GLY A 52 3.11 12.33 7.69
C GLY A 52 3.40 10.88 7.33
N LEU A 53 4.62 10.61 6.86
CA LEU A 53 5.00 9.32 6.34
C LEU A 53 4.85 8.21 7.40
N TRP A 54 4.22 7.11 7.02
CA TRP A 54 4.17 5.88 7.79
C TRP A 54 5.15 4.86 7.23
N ALA A 55 5.05 4.55 5.93
CA ALA A 55 6.03 3.74 5.21
C ALA A 55 6.02 4.10 3.72
N GLU A 56 7.17 4.06 3.07
CA GLU A 56 7.26 4.15 1.61
C GLU A 56 8.36 3.23 1.12
N GLY A 57 8.18 2.58 -0.03
CA GLY A 57 9.26 1.86 -0.65
C GLY A 57 8.92 1.32 -2.03
N ALA A 58 9.98 0.96 -2.77
CA ALA A 58 9.82 0.30 -4.06
C ALA A 58 9.19 -1.08 -3.85
N SER A 59 8.15 -1.39 -4.61
CA SER A 59 7.33 -2.58 -4.45
C SER A 59 7.13 -3.30 -5.77
N THR A 60 7.11 -4.63 -5.72
CA THR A 60 6.56 -5.45 -6.81
C THR A 60 5.19 -5.94 -6.40
N ILE A 61 4.19 -5.73 -7.25
CA ILE A 61 2.81 -6.15 -7.00
C ILE A 61 2.49 -7.34 -7.91
N CYS A 62 2.24 -8.49 -7.30
CA CYS A 62 1.91 -9.74 -7.97
C CYS A 62 0.45 -10.12 -7.69
N VAL A 63 -0.19 -10.82 -8.64
CA VAL A 63 -1.50 -11.43 -8.41
C VAL A 63 -1.29 -12.83 -7.82
N LYS A 64 -1.99 -13.13 -6.73
CA LYS A 64 -1.99 -14.42 -6.04
C LYS A 64 -3.43 -14.89 -5.83
N GLY A 65 -3.95 -15.65 -6.80
CA GLY A 65 -5.36 -16.03 -6.81
C GLY A 65 -6.25 -14.81 -7.04
N THR A 66 -7.09 -14.47 -6.05
CA THR A 66 -7.94 -13.26 -6.05
C THR A 66 -7.28 -12.06 -5.39
N ASP A 67 -6.12 -12.26 -4.76
CA ASP A 67 -5.46 -11.28 -3.92
C ASP A 67 -4.27 -10.66 -4.66
N LEU A 68 -3.86 -9.48 -4.22
CA LEU A 68 -2.64 -8.83 -4.64
C LEU A 68 -1.62 -8.94 -3.52
N GLU A 69 -0.40 -9.30 -3.85
CA GLU A 69 0.71 -9.35 -2.91
C GLU A 69 1.71 -8.28 -3.35
N ALA A 70 2.00 -7.34 -2.45
CA ALA A 70 3.02 -6.34 -2.66
C ALA A 70 4.19 -6.59 -1.72
N THR A 71 5.36 -6.87 -2.29
CA THR A 71 6.56 -7.13 -1.51
C THR A 71 7.49 -5.93 -1.54
N PHE A 72 7.94 -5.51 -0.36
CA PHE A 72 8.98 -4.49 -0.20
C PHE A 72 10.31 -5.16 0.09
N ALA A 73 11.34 -4.82 -0.70
CA ALA A 73 12.71 -5.17 -0.32
C ALA A 73 13.15 -4.25 0.85
N ALA A 74 13.71 -4.83 1.91
CA ALA A 74 14.18 -4.12 3.11
C ALA A 74 15.03 -2.89 2.79
N GLU A 75 15.93 -3.04 1.82
CA GLU A 75 16.91 -2.04 1.40
C GLU A 75 16.28 -0.84 0.68
N ARG A 76 15.00 -0.92 0.31
CA ARG A 76 14.29 0.09 -0.49
C ARG A 76 13.06 0.65 0.23
N MET A 77 13.01 0.50 1.54
CA MET A 77 11.88 0.91 2.37
C MET A 77 12.28 1.95 3.40
N SER A 78 11.58 3.07 3.39
CA SER A 78 11.67 4.17 4.35
C SER A 78 10.50 4.09 5.32
N LEU A 79 10.81 3.95 6.61
CA LEU A 79 9.82 3.98 7.68
C LEU A 79 9.74 5.39 8.27
N GLY A 80 8.54 5.98 8.28
CA GLY A 80 8.34 7.31 8.81
C GLY A 80 8.02 7.32 10.31
N ALA A 81 8.11 8.51 10.92
CA ALA A 81 7.88 8.68 12.36
C ALA A 81 6.43 8.42 12.79
N ALA A 82 5.46 8.49 11.85
CA ALA A 82 4.07 8.16 12.12
C ALA A 82 3.84 6.65 12.34
N ALA A 83 4.80 5.80 11.96
CA ALA A 83 4.75 4.38 12.27
C ALA A 83 5.13 4.11 13.72
N HIS A 84 4.24 3.40 14.44
CA HIS A 84 4.50 2.97 15.80
C HIS A 84 5.80 2.16 15.89
N TRP A 85 6.54 2.26 17.00
CA TRP A 85 7.87 1.64 17.13
C TRP A 85 7.86 0.12 16.90
N ALA A 86 6.80 -0.56 17.34
CA ALA A 86 6.64 -2.01 17.14
C ALA A 86 6.53 -2.37 15.65
N MET A 87 5.87 -1.53 14.85
CA MET A 87 5.76 -1.69 13.40
C MET A 87 7.09 -1.43 12.70
N ARG A 88 7.83 -0.43 13.16
CA ARG A 88 9.17 -0.17 12.65
C ARG A 88 10.11 -1.35 12.90
N TYR A 89 9.99 -1.99 14.05
CA TYR A 89 10.76 -3.19 14.38
C TYR A 89 10.36 -4.39 13.52
N SER A 90 9.05 -4.65 13.34
CA SER A 90 8.59 -5.80 12.55
C SER A 90 8.97 -5.71 11.07
N MET A 91 9.11 -4.48 10.54
CA MET A 91 9.45 -4.22 9.13
C MET A 91 10.93 -3.90 8.89
N ALA A 92 11.79 -4.03 9.91
CA ALA A 92 13.21 -3.66 9.81
C ALA A 92 13.99 -4.47 8.76
N ASN A 93 13.54 -5.70 8.48
CA ASN A 93 14.11 -6.59 7.47
C ASN A 93 13.27 -6.63 6.19
N GLY A 94 12.51 -5.56 5.93
CA GLY A 94 11.53 -5.51 4.85
C GLY A 94 10.15 -5.94 5.32
N ALA A 95 9.19 -5.81 4.41
CA ALA A 95 7.80 -6.06 4.71
C ALA A 95 7.10 -6.66 3.50
N GLU A 96 6.30 -7.68 3.75
CA GLU A 96 5.33 -8.19 2.78
C GLU A 96 3.97 -7.61 3.14
N PHE A 97 3.32 -7.00 2.17
CA PHE A 97 1.97 -6.50 2.31
C PHE A 97 1.04 -7.34 1.45
N THR A 98 0.00 -7.89 2.07
CA THR A 98 -1.10 -8.53 1.35
C THR A 98 -2.21 -7.51 1.14
N LEU A 99 -2.57 -7.28 -0.11
CA LEU A 99 -3.62 -6.39 -0.59
C LEU A 99 -4.78 -7.26 -1.12
N THR A 100 -5.73 -7.60 -0.25
CA THR A 100 -6.88 -8.42 -0.62
C THR A 100 -8.02 -7.53 -1.09
N ARG A 101 -8.51 -7.74 -2.32
CA ARG A 101 -9.63 -6.97 -2.87
C ARG A 101 -10.95 -7.52 -2.32
N VAL A 102 -11.71 -6.69 -1.58
CA VAL A 102 -12.98 -7.06 -0.92
C VAL A 102 -14.18 -6.46 -1.68
N GLY A 103 -14.01 -6.21 -2.98
CA GLY A 103 -14.96 -5.54 -3.86
C GLY A 103 -14.27 -4.55 -4.82
N ALA A 104 -15.02 -3.89 -5.70
CA ALA A 104 -14.44 -2.97 -6.68
C ALA A 104 -13.68 -1.79 -6.03
N THR A 105 -14.23 -1.27 -4.93
CA THR A 105 -13.76 -0.06 -4.23
C THR A 105 -13.27 -0.31 -2.81
N ARG A 106 -13.12 -1.58 -2.39
CA ARG A 106 -12.66 -1.94 -1.03
C ARG A 106 -11.45 -2.85 -1.08
N MET A 107 -10.49 -2.58 -0.21
CA MET A 107 -9.25 -3.33 -0.10
C MET A 107 -8.90 -3.54 1.37
N LYS A 108 -8.51 -4.76 1.73
CA LYS A 108 -7.84 -5.03 2.99
C LYS A 108 -6.34 -4.99 2.74
N ILE A 109 -5.61 -4.23 3.54
CA ILE A 109 -4.15 -4.19 3.50
C ILE A 109 -3.63 -4.76 4.82
N ALA A 110 -2.71 -5.70 4.75
CA ALA A 110 -2.15 -6.36 5.93
C ALA A 110 -0.64 -6.57 5.79
N THR A 111 0.07 -6.53 6.92
CA THR A 111 1.46 -6.97 7.07
C THR A 111 1.64 -7.62 8.45
N ALA A 112 2.86 -8.02 8.80
CA ALA A 112 3.14 -8.64 10.10
C ALA A 112 2.73 -7.73 11.27
N GLY A 113 1.70 -8.14 12.01
CA GLY A 113 1.21 -7.45 13.21
C GLY A 113 0.28 -6.26 12.95
N TRP A 114 -0.14 -6.01 11.71
CA TRP A 114 -1.08 -4.94 11.39
C TRP A 114 -1.97 -5.27 10.18
N SER A 115 -3.24 -4.88 10.23
CA SER A 115 -4.12 -4.90 9.08
C SER A 115 -5.23 -3.86 9.21
N ALA A 116 -5.67 -3.29 8.11
CA ALA A 116 -6.75 -2.32 8.08
C ALA A 116 -7.59 -2.41 6.78
N MET A 117 -8.79 -1.85 6.82
CA MET A 117 -9.69 -1.77 5.66
C MET A 117 -9.59 -0.39 5.01
N PHE A 118 -9.52 -0.38 3.68
CA PHE A 118 -9.39 0.80 2.86
C PHE A 118 -10.51 0.87 1.82
N SER A 119 -10.89 2.08 1.46
CA SER A 119 -11.75 2.37 0.32
C SER A 119 -10.98 3.14 -0.75
N ALA A 120 -11.27 2.87 -2.01
CA ALA A 120 -10.70 3.61 -3.14
C ALA A 120 -11.00 5.10 -2.99
N LEU A 121 -10.00 5.93 -3.22
CA LEU A 121 -10.20 7.34 -3.48
C LEU A 121 -10.37 7.48 -4.99
N GLU A 122 -11.49 8.08 -5.41
CA GLU A 122 -11.64 8.46 -6.81
C GLU A 122 -10.62 9.57 -7.12
N PRO A 123 -9.91 9.50 -8.26
CA PRO A 123 -9.18 10.66 -8.75
C PRO A 123 -10.21 11.74 -9.11
N ASP A 124 -10.02 12.95 -8.57
CA ASP A 124 -10.77 14.15 -9.00
C ASP A 124 -10.60 14.39 -10.51
#